data_AF-A0A0G3IEB0-F1
#
_entry.id   AF-A0A0G3IEB0-F1
#
_cell.length_a   1.000
_cell.length_b   1.000
_cell.length_c   1.000
_cell.angle_alpha   90.00
_cell.angle_beta   90.00
_cell.angle_gamma   90.00
#
_symmetry.space_group_name_H-M   'P 1'
#
loop_
_entity.id
_entity.type
_entity.pdbx_description
1 polymer ?
#
loop_
_entity_poly.entity_id
_entity_poly.type
_entity_poly.pdbx_seq_one_letter_code
_entity_poly.pdbx_strand_id
1 'polypeptide(L)'
;MYSYEARVRADALWLKHGKRIKATLRPLGDPTKHALKAGGDELEKRGDWGQAYVRAKPKYAEDRKHVALEPYVNHGRRFAVTLRV
;
A
#
# COMPACT_ATOMS: atom_id res chain seq x y z
N MET A 1 -2.34 -8.03 -8.57
CA MET A 1 -1.98 -6.66 -8.15
C MET A 1 -2.06 -5.79 -9.40
N TYR A 2 -2.79 -4.67 -9.39
CA TYR A 2 -2.94 -3.83 -10.59
C TYR A 2 -1.60 -3.19 -10.97
N SER A 3 -1.23 -3.24 -12.26
CA SER A 3 -0.07 -2.48 -12.72
C SER A 3 -0.29 -0.98 -12.49
N TYR A 4 0.79 -0.24 -12.29
CA TYR A 4 0.72 1.22 -12.12
C TYR A 4 0.03 1.88 -13.31
N GLU A 5 0.39 1.47 -14.53
CA GLU A 5 -0.20 1.98 -15.76
C GLU A 5 -1.71 1.71 -15.87
N ALA A 6 -2.16 0.52 -15.47
CA ALA A 6 -3.58 0.17 -15.53
C ALA A 6 -4.42 1.06 -14.61
N ARG A 7 -3.88 1.40 -13.43
CA ARG A 7 -4.50 2.35 -12.50
C ARG A 7 -4.57 3.75 -13.09
N VAL A 8 -3.44 4.32 -13.54
CA VAL A 8 -3.41 5.66 -14.14
C VAL A 8 -4.39 5.80 -15.31
N ARG A 9 -4.48 4.78 -16.19
CA ARG A 9 -5.47 4.77 -17.28
C ARG A 9 -6.91 4.75 -16.77
N ALA A 10 -7.19 4.00 -15.71
CA ALA A 10 -8.53 3.91 -15.14
C ALA A 10 -9.01 5.25 -14.56
N ASP A 11 -8.14 5.96 -13.85
CA ASP A 11 -8.52 7.22 -13.19
C ASP A 11 -8.63 8.37 -14.17
N ALA A 12 -7.77 8.41 -15.20
CA ALA A 12 -7.94 9.32 -16.32
C ALA A 12 -9.30 9.13 -16.99
N LEU A 13 -9.72 7.87 -17.19
CA LEU A 13 -11.03 7.55 -17.74
C LEU A 13 -12.17 7.92 -16.76
N TRP A 14 -11.96 7.76 -15.45
CA TRP A 14 -12.94 8.07 -14.39
C TRP A 14 -13.21 9.55 -14.28
N LEU A 15 -12.16 10.36 -14.33
CA LEU A 15 -12.26 11.80 -14.39
C LEU A 15 -12.96 12.25 -15.68
N LYS A 16 -12.58 11.68 -16.83
CA LYS A 16 -13.21 11.96 -18.14
C LYS A 16 -14.72 11.65 -18.17
N HIS A 17 -15.16 10.61 -17.47
CA HIS A 17 -16.57 10.24 -17.35
C HIS A 17 -17.31 10.96 -16.20
N GLY A 18 -16.71 11.98 -15.58
CA GLY A 18 -17.35 12.75 -14.51
C GLY A 18 -17.62 11.90 -13.27
N LYS A 19 -16.65 11.06 -12.88
CA LYS A 19 -16.70 10.19 -11.69
C LYS A 19 -17.73 9.05 -11.77
N ARG A 20 -18.26 8.74 -12.96
CA ARG A 20 -19.19 7.62 -13.17
C ARG A 20 -18.48 6.26 -13.18
N ILE A 21 -18.61 5.52 -12.08
CA ILE A 21 -17.96 4.22 -11.85
C ILE A 21 -18.36 3.16 -12.90
N LYS A 22 -19.65 3.01 -13.23
CA LYS A 22 -20.09 1.98 -14.19
C LYS A 22 -19.57 2.24 -15.62
N ALA A 23 -19.39 3.50 -15.99
CA ALA A 23 -18.90 3.89 -17.31
C ALA A 23 -17.40 3.62 -17.47
N THR A 24 -16.65 3.59 -16.36
CA THR A 24 -15.22 3.29 -16.33
C THR A 24 -14.90 1.82 -16.13
N LEU A 25 -15.75 1.10 -15.41
CA LEU A 25 -15.54 -0.32 -15.12
C LEU A 25 -15.82 -1.22 -16.32
N ARG A 26 -16.84 -0.89 -17.14
CA ARG A 26 -17.20 -1.68 -18.33
C ARG A 26 -16.08 -1.74 -19.39
N PRO A 27 -15.37 -0.64 -19.71
CA PRO A 27 -14.32 -0.68 -20.73
C PRO A 27 -12.99 -1.27 -20.25
N LEU A 28 -12.60 -1.04 -18.98
CA LEU A 28 -11.32 -1.51 -18.47
C LEU A 28 -11.38 -2.93 -17.89
N GLY A 29 -12.54 -3.40 -17.44
CA GLY A 29 -12.68 -4.64 -16.68
C GLY A 29 -12.05 -4.62 -15.28
N ASP A 30 -11.25 -3.59 -14.95
CA ASP A 30 -10.21 -3.79 -13.95
C ASP A 30 -9.69 -2.45 -13.34
N PRO A 31 -10.55 -1.72 -12.61
CA PRO A 31 -10.34 -1.64 -11.15
C PRO A 31 -11.62 -1.68 -10.31
N THR A 32 -11.59 -2.29 -9.12
CA THR A 32 -12.75 -2.28 -8.18
C THR A 32 -13.22 -0.88 -7.83
N LYS A 33 -14.53 -0.71 -7.54
CA LYS A 33 -15.15 0.59 -7.21
C LYS A 33 -14.39 1.40 -6.15
N HIS A 34 -13.73 0.70 -5.22
CA HIS A 34 -12.99 1.30 -4.11
C HIS A 34 -11.62 1.82 -4.55
N ALA A 35 -10.95 1.11 -5.47
CA ALA A 35 -9.67 1.56 -6.02
C ALA A 35 -9.84 2.87 -6.80
N LEU A 36 -10.88 2.97 -7.64
CA LEU A 36 -11.23 4.20 -8.36
C LEU A 36 -11.52 5.38 -7.42
N LYS A 37 -12.25 5.15 -6.32
CA LYS A 37 -12.61 6.21 -5.38
C LYS A 37 -11.41 6.68 -4.55
N ALA A 38 -10.68 5.75 -3.94
CA ALA A 38 -9.46 6.06 -3.18
C ALA A 38 -8.45 6.82 -4.05
N GLY A 39 -8.41 6.44 -5.32
CA GLY A 39 -7.56 7.01 -6.32
C GLY A 39 -7.85 8.41 -6.80
N GLY A 40 -9.10 8.63 -7.18
CA GLY A 40 -9.58 9.96 -7.49
C GLY A 40 -9.30 10.96 -6.38
N ASP A 41 -9.54 10.54 -5.13
CA ASP A 41 -9.28 11.36 -3.95
C ASP A 41 -7.76 11.59 -3.73
N GLU A 42 -6.90 10.61 -4.03
CA GLU A 42 -5.43 10.77 -3.96
C GLU A 42 -4.90 11.70 -5.04
N LEU A 43 -5.36 11.57 -6.29
CA LEU A 43 -5.01 12.48 -7.39
C LEU A 43 -5.41 13.92 -7.10
N GLU A 44 -6.61 14.15 -6.58
CA GLU A 44 -7.06 15.51 -6.21
C GLU A 44 -6.23 16.09 -5.05
N LYS A 45 -5.76 15.26 -4.11
CA LYS A 45 -5.00 15.72 -2.93
C LYS A 45 -3.51 15.88 -3.17
N ARG A 46 -2.89 15.00 -3.94
CA ARG A 46 -1.43 14.92 -4.12
C ARG A 46 -0.97 15.24 -5.54
N GLY A 47 -1.87 15.26 -6.53
CA GLY A 47 -1.52 15.45 -7.95
C GLY A 47 -0.88 14.23 -8.61
N ASP A 48 -0.67 13.16 -7.86
CA ASP A 48 0.08 11.97 -8.25
C ASP A 48 -0.48 10.74 -7.51
N TRP A 49 -0.40 9.60 -8.19
CA TRP A 49 -0.57 8.29 -7.59
C TRP A 49 0.74 7.83 -6.97
N GLY A 50 0.80 7.82 -5.64
CA GLY A 50 2.01 7.42 -4.92
C GLY A 50 2.53 6.09 -5.44
N GLN A 51 3.66 6.13 -6.16
CA GLN A 51 4.22 5.00 -6.91
C GLN A 51 4.51 3.78 -6.02
N ALA A 52 4.68 4.00 -4.71
CA ALA A 52 5.05 2.99 -3.74
C ALA A 52 4.29 3.15 -2.42
N TYR A 53 4.05 2.02 -1.75
CA TYR A 53 3.66 1.99 -0.35
C TYR A 53 4.77 2.64 0.48
N VAL A 54 4.54 3.87 0.94
CA VAL A 54 5.46 4.55 1.85
C VAL A 54 5.18 4.01 3.25
N ARG A 55 6.10 3.19 3.78
CA ARG A 55 6.05 2.83 5.19
C ARG A 55 6.15 4.09 6.03
N ALA A 56 5.21 4.25 6.96
CA ALA A 56 5.33 5.24 8.02
C ALA A 56 6.67 5.06 8.75
N LYS A 57 7.14 6.12 9.41
CA LYS A 57 8.37 6.09 10.21
C LYS A 57 8.38 4.83 11.09
N PRO A 58 9.48 4.05 11.09
CA PRO A 58 9.53 2.80 11.83
C PRO A 58 9.29 3.07 13.32
N LYS A 59 8.36 2.31 13.93
CA LYS A 59 7.99 2.44 15.36
C LYS A 59 9.17 2.17 16.30
N TYR A 60 10.13 1.37 15.86
CA TYR A 60 11.28 0.95 16.66
C TYR A 60 12.56 1.40 15.98
N ALA A 61 13.44 2.04 16.76
CA ALA A 61 14.83 2.30 16.38
C ALA A 61 15.56 0.98 16.09
N GLU A 62 16.56 1.02 15.22
CA GLU A 62 17.29 -0.18 14.80
C GLU A 62 17.97 -0.87 16.00
N ASP A 63 18.53 -0.09 16.93
CA ASP A 63 19.16 -0.60 18.15
C ASP A 63 18.19 -1.43 19.00
N ARG A 64 16.93 -0.97 19.13
CA ARG A 64 15.89 -1.71 19.87
C ARG A 64 15.53 -3.02 19.18
N LYS A 65 15.62 -3.09 17.85
CA LYS A 65 15.41 -4.34 17.11
C LYS A 65 16.56 -5.30 17.31
N HIS A 66 17.80 -4.80 17.29
CA HIS A 66 18.99 -5.62 17.54
C HIS A 66 18.95 -6.26 18.92
N VAL A 67 18.65 -5.49 19.97
CA VAL A 67 18.49 -6.00 21.34
C VAL A 67 17.39 -7.06 21.43
N ALA A 68 16.26 -6.88 20.73
CA ALA A 68 15.19 -7.87 20.70
C ALA A 68 15.57 -9.17 19.94
N LEU A 69 16.50 -9.08 18.98
CA LEU A 69 16.96 -10.21 18.17
C LEU A 69 18.14 -10.97 18.80
N GLU A 70 18.94 -10.33 19.66
CA GLU A 70 20.09 -10.96 20.33
C GLU A 70 19.73 -12.26 21.06
N PRO A 71 18.67 -12.32 21.90
CA PRO A 71 18.26 -13.56 22.55
C PRO A 71 17.88 -14.66 21.55
N TYR A 72 17.25 -14.30 20.43
CA TYR A 72 16.86 -15.25 19.38
C TYR A 72 18.08 -15.90 18.73
N VAL A 73 19.08 -15.10 18.38
CA VAL A 73 20.31 -15.57 17.72
C VAL A 73 21.13 -16.43 18.67
N ASN A 74 21.29 -15.99 19.93
CA ASN A 74 22.13 -16.67 20.92
C ASN A 74 21.54 -17.99 21.42
N HIS A 75 20.21 -18.15 21.42
CA HIS A 75 19.54 -19.35 21.96
C HIS A 75 19.07 -20.32 20.87
N GLY A 76 19.78 -20.36 19.73
CA GLY A 76 19.53 -21.32 18.66
C GLY A 76 18.20 -21.12 17.96
N ARG A 77 17.73 -19.87 17.84
CA ARG A 77 16.51 -19.48 17.11
C ARG A 77 15.23 -20.09 17.69
N ARG A 78 15.20 -20.28 19.02
CA ARG A 78 14.04 -20.81 19.74
C ARG A 78 13.12 -19.69 20.23
N PHE A 79 11.87 -19.69 19.74
CA PHE A 79 10.85 -18.70 20.10
C PHE A 79 10.46 -18.69 21.59
N ALA A 80 10.61 -19.83 22.29
CA ALA A 80 10.26 -19.93 23.71
C ALA A 80 11.11 -19.02 24.61
N VAL A 81 12.34 -18.69 24.19
CA VAL A 81 13.26 -17.83 24.97
C VAL A 81 13.03 -16.36 24.66
N THR A 82 12.58 -16.02 23.45
CA THR A 82 12.36 -14.64 23.00
C THR A 82 11.10 -13.98 23.54
N LEU A 83 10.10 -14.76 23.97
CA LEU A 83 8.83 -14.23 24.49
C LEU A 83 8.90 -13.76 25.95
N ARG A 84 10.05 -13.92 26.62
CA ARG A 84 10.21 -13.69 28.07
C ARG A 84 10.83 -12.32 28.41
N VAL A 85 10.89 -11.39 27.45
CA VAL A 85 11.49 -10.05 27.58
C VAL A 85 10.43 -8.97 27.68
#